data_AF-A0A7Z2PXR7-F1
#
_entry.id   AF-A0A7Z2PXR7-F1
#
_cell.length_a   1.000
_cell.length_b   1.000
_cell.length_c   1.000
_cell.angle_alpha   90.00
_cell.angle_beta   90.00
_cell.angle_gamma   90.00
#
_symmetry.space_group_name_H-M   'P 1'
#
loop_
_entity.id
_entity.type
_entity.pdbx_description
1 polymer ?
#
loop_
_entity_poly.entity_id
_entity_poly.type
_entity_poly.pdbx_seq_one_letter_code
_entity_poly.pdbx_strand_id
1 'polypeptide(L)'
;MSENRDEATGQFTPSTEGLFGREYENAKAGFTTRKDEPAEQDAPEGDPVRQAAANRAASQVPELELSVTELRGEIDTKEAVTVEQAAKDYAATRTDLLKFADGLDLATLTDKVDEERAKVIKGDPKIAEQLGVEMSAKEDAKAETAQNVPGNDDAADAIDTMEGLDPETRKALKIPQVRQALEGEFAKAEAVQQSYANALNVANQYAMANLVDHFPELANIPAEQWEPALNLLSQQDPQRFNRAMGVLQRVSQLQSAQAQWQQQQAQVQQQQFQTMRQQYSRASDAALGPMTMAEKAEMVEDLVSYVAEYGLSREQFAREAETNLALHHPAFQRLAADAIKYRRMVAAPKAVPQALPPVQRPGVSQPNRSTTDHSSKIQALQKQLASAKGDKAARIAGQIKSLKRAS
;
A
#
# COMPACT_ATOMS: atom_id res chain seq x y z
N MET A 1 -38.43 -54.18 2.64
CA MET A 1 -37.19 -53.38 2.74
C MET A 1 -37.55 -51.99 2.30
N SER A 2 -37.73 -51.06 3.24
CA SER A 2 -37.98 -49.65 2.95
C SER A 2 -36.66 -49.01 2.54
N GLU A 3 -36.56 -48.52 1.30
CA GLU A 3 -35.37 -47.81 0.82
C GLU A 3 -35.28 -46.45 1.54
N ASN A 4 -34.19 -46.21 2.26
CA ASN A 4 -33.88 -44.94 2.94
C ASN A 4 -33.52 -43.87 1.91
N ARG A 5 -34.52 -43.41 1.16
CA ARG A 5 -34.40 -42.32 0.19
C ARG A 5 -35.26 -41.17 0.67
N ASP A 6 -34.65 -40.01 0.85
CA ASP A 6 -35.38 -38.79 1.17
C ASP A 6 -36.20 -38.39 -0.07
N GLU A 7 -37.53 -38.40 0.06
CA GLU A 7 -38.46 -38.12 -1.03
C GLU A 7 -38.34 -36.67 -1.56
N ALA A 8 -37.83 -35.73 -0.75
CA ALA A 8 -37.69 -34.33 -1.15
C ALA A 8 -36.40 -34.06 -1.95
N THR A 9 -35.31 -34.76 -1.64
CA THR A 9 -33.98 -34.50 -2.24
C THR A 9 -33.53 -35.61 -3.18
N GLY A 10 -34.15 -36.79 -3.10
CA GLY A 10 -33.78 -37.97 -3.88
C GLY A 10 -32.42 -38.58 -3.49
N GLN A 11 -31.77 -38.05 -2.45
CA GLN A 11 -30.49 -38.52 -1.94
C GLN A 11 -30.69 -39.63 -0.90
N PHE A 12 -29.74 -40.57 -0.85
CA PHE A 12 -29.70 -41.61 0.17
C PHE A 12 -29.24 -40.99 1.49
N THR A 13 -30.12 -40.98 2.49
CA THR A 13 -29.72 -40.59 3.85
C THR A 13 -28.91 -41.73 4.47
N PRO A 14 -27.73 -41.46 5.06
CA PRO A 14 -26.94 -42.50 5.71
C PRO A 14 -27.80 -43.20 6.77
N SER A 15 -27.74 -44.53 6.81
CA SER A 15 -28.51 -45.31 7.78
C SER A 15 -28.05 -44.95 9.19
N THR A 16 -28.96 -44.44 10.01
CA THR A 16 -28.70 -44.12 11.43
C THR A 16 -28.98 -45.30 12.37
N GLU A 17 -29.47 -46.43 11.83
CA GLU A 17 -29.70 -47.63 12.62
C GLU A 17 -28.38 -48.20 13.18
N GLY A 18 -28.26 -48.19 14.50
CA GLY A 18 -27.10 -48.71 15.23
C GLY A 18 -26.06 -47.66 15.65
N LEU A 19 -26.23 -46.38 15.27
CA LEU A 19 -25.40 -45.27 15.75
C LEU A 19 -25.98 -44.70 17.05
N PHE A 20 -25.14 -44.42 18.03
CA PHE A 20 -25.55 -43.83 19.31
C PHE A 20 -24.64 -42.65 19.70
N GLY A 21 -25.17 -41.72 20.51
CA GLY A 21 -24.40 -40.58 21.01
C GLY A 21 -23.94 -39.60 19.92
N ARG A 22 -22.67 -39.18 19.98
CA ARG A 22 -22.08 -38.19 19.05
C ARG A 22 -22.12 -38.63 17.59
N GLU A 23 -21.99 -39.93 17.32
CA GLU A 23 -22.02 -40.46 15.94
C GLU A 23 -23.42 -40.28 15.31
N TYR A 24 -24.48 -40.45 16.12
CA TYR A 24 -25.85 -40.20 15.69
C TYR A 24 -26.10 -38.71 15.43
N GLU A 25 -25.61 -37.83 16.31
CA GLU A 25 -25.74 -36.38 16.15
C GLU A 25 -25.02 -35.87 14.89
N ASN A 26 -23.80 -36.37 14.63
CA ASN A 26 -23.03 -36.05 13.42
C ASN A 26 -23.75 -36.55 12.15
N ALA A 27 -24.19 -37.81 12.14
CA ALA A 27 -24.91 -38.37 11.00
C ALA A 27 -26.23 -37.64 10.71
N LYS A 28 -26.96 -37.22 11.75
CA LYS A 28 -28.19 -36.42 11.63
C LYS A 28 -27.92 -35.03 11.06
N ALA A 29 -26.76 -34.45 11.35
CA ALA A 29 -26.31 -33.16 10.81
C ALA A 29 -25.68 -33.28 9.41
N GLY A 30 -25.61 -34.49 8.83
CA GLY A 30 -25.05 -34.74 7.51
C GLY A 30 -23.53 -34.89 7.48
N PHE A 31 -22.89 -35.06 8.66
CA PHE A 31 -21.46 -35.29 8.78
C PHE A 31 -21.12 -36.77 8.94
N THR A 32 -20.04 -37.22 8.33
CA THR A 32 -19.42 -38.52 8.56
C THR A 32 -18.42 -38.41 9.72
N THR A 33 -18.36 -39.40 10.61
CA THR A 33 -17.39 -39.38 11.72
C THR A 33 -16.11 -40.07 11.26
N ARG A 34 -14.95 -39.40 11.39
CA ARG A 34 -13.65 -40.01 11.10
C ARG A 34 -13.43 -41.19 12.05
N LYS A 35 -13.22 -42.38 11.50
CA LYS A 35 -12.81 -43.54 12.32
C LYS A 35 -11.42 -43.25 12.86
N ASP A 36 -11.25 -43.38 14.17
CA ASP A 36 -9.91 -43.34 14.76
C ASP A 36 -9.05 -44.39 14.07
N GLU A 37 -7.95 -43.94 13.46
CA GLU A 37 -6.95 -44.86 12.97
C GLU A 37 -6.50 -45.72 14.16
N PRO A 38 -6.53 -47.05 14.02
CA PRO A 38 -6.07 -47.93 15.08
C PRO A 38 -4.65 -47.50 15.43
N ALA A 39 -4.41 -47.19 16.71
CA ALA A 39 -3.10 -46.79 17.19
C ALA A 39 -2.06 -47.75 16.60
N GLU A 40 -1.11 -47.20 15.83
CA GLU A 40 -0.06 -47.98 15.16
C GLU A 40 0.47 -49.01 16.15
N GLN A 41 0.17 -50.28 15.88
CA GLN A 41 0.67 -51.39 16.67
C GLN A 41 2.19 -51.33 16.61
N ASP A 42 2.81 -51.36 17.78
CA ASP A 42 4.24 -51.23 18.04
C ASP A 42 5.10 -51.63 16.83
N ALA A 43 5.76 -50.62 16.26
CA ALA A 43 6.65 -50.81 15.12
C ALA A 43 7.64 -51.96 15.41
N PRO A 44 7.92 -52.83 14.43
CA PRO A 44 8.80 -53.97 14.63
C PRO A 44 10.16 -53.50 15.14
N GLU A 45 10.65 -54.19 16.17
CA GLU A 45 11.90 -53.95 16.89
C GLU A 45 13.09 -53.96 15.91
N GLY A 46 13.40 -52.79 15.34
CA GLY A 46 14.41 -52.61 14.31
C GLY A 46 14.86 -51.16 14.28
N ASP A 47 16.16 -50.95 14.02
CA ASP A 47 16.84 -49.65 14.09
C ASP A 47 16.09 -48.56 13.29
N PRO A 48 15.32 -47.67 13.97
CA PRO A 48 14.39 -46.75 13.31
C PRO A 48 15.13 -45.69 12.49
N VAL A 49 16.39 -45.41 12.84
CA VAL A 49 17.23 -44.44 12.13
C VAL A 49 17.62 -44.96 10.75
N ARG A 50 17.92 -46.27 10.65
CA ARG A 50 18.34 -46.89 9.38
C ARG A 50 17.17 -47.05 8.41
N GLN A 51 15.97 -47.37 8.91
CA GLN A 51 14.75 -47.40 8.09
C GLN A 51 14.31 -45.99 7.65
N ALA A 52 14.36 -44.99 8.54
CA ALA A 52 14.06 -43.61 8.19
C ALA A 52 15.01 -43.05 7.11
N ALA A 53 16.30 -43.38 7.18
CA ALA A 53 17.28 -43.00 6.16
C ALA A 53 17.05 -43.70 4.81
N ALA A 54 16.68 -44.98 4.82
CA ALA A 54 16.36 -45.73 3.60
C ALA A 54 15.08 -45.23 2.92
N ASN A 55 14.04 -44.91 3.70
CA ASN A 55 12.80 -44.35 3.19
C ASN A 55 13.00 -42.94 2.61
N ARG A 56 13.84 -42.11 3.24
CA ARG A 56 14.20 -40.78 2.70
C ARG A 56 14.96 -40.86 1.38
N ALA A 57 15.84 -41.85 1.22
CA ALA A 57 16.58 -42.06 -0.03
C ALA A 57 15.69 -42.57 -1.18
N ALA A 58 14.60 -43.28 -0.86
CA ALA A 58 13.64 -43.79 -1.85
C ALA A 58 12.54 -42.79 -2.24
N SER A 59 12.30 -41.76 -1.43
CA SER A 59 11.26 -40.73 -1.63
C SER A 59 11.83 -39.42 -2.17
N GLN A 60 12.54 -39.46 -3.31
CA GLN A 60 12.68 -38.27 -4.16
C GLN A 60 11.40 -38.13 -4.98
N VAL A 61 10.45 -37.34 -4.45
CA VAL A 61 9.17 -37.06 -5.11
C VAL A 61 9.38 -35.93 -6.12
N PRO A 62 8.87 -36.05 -7.36
CA PRO A 62 8.95 -34.98 -8.33
C PRO A 62 8.14 -33.76 -7.88
N GLU A 63 8.64 -32.59 -8.23
CA GLU A 63 8.09 -31.27 -7.94
C GLU A 63 6.59 -31.16 -8.21
N LEU A 64 5.85 -30.72 -7.19
CA LEU A 64 4.47 -30.27 -7.31
C LEU A 64 4.43 -28.80 -6.88
N GLU A 65 3.88 -27.94 -7.74
CA GLU A 65 3.38 -26.64 -7.35
C GLU A 65 2.20 -26.89 -6.39
N LEU A 66 2.45 -26.76 -5.09
CA LEU A 66 1.43 -27.03 -4.05
C LEU A 66 0.89 -25.70 -3.51
N SER A 67 -0.39 -25.46 -3.76
CA SER A 67 -1.18 -24.53 -2.97
C SER A 67 -1.32 -25.04 -1.53
N VAL A 68 -1.50 -24.13 -0.56
CA VAL A 68 -1.74 -24.47 0.86
C VAL A 68 -2.95 -25.43 1.02
N THR A 69 -3.87 -25.41 0.05
CA THR A 69 -5.00 -26.35 -0.07
C THR A 69 -4.58 -27.76 -0.47
N GLU A 70 -3.56 -27.95 -1.31
CA GLU A 70 -3.10 -29.27 -1.74
C GLU A 70 -2.17 -29.92 -0.71
N LEU A 71 -1.38 -29.12 0.03
CA LEU A 71 -0.58 -29.59 1.17
C LEU A 71 -1.43 -30.19 2.31
N ARG A 72 -2.70 -29.82 2.37
CA ARG A 72 -3.64 -30.26 3.41
C ARG A 72 -4.42 -31.52 3.00
N GLY A 73 -4.23 -32.02 1.77
CA GLY A 73 -5.11 -32.99 1.14
C GLY A 73 -6.51 -32.41 0.89
N GLU A 74 -7.31 -33.08 0.07
CA GLU A 74 -8.71 -32.73 -0.12
C GLU A 74 -9.45 -32.94 1.22
N ILE A 75 -9.64 -31.87 2.00
CA ILE A 75 -10.37 -31.96 3.27
C ILE A 75 -11.83 -32.19 2.93
N ASP A 76 -12.36 -33.36 3.29
CA ASP A 76 -13.80 -33.60 3.20
C ASP A 76 -14.50 -32.67 4.20
N THR A 77 -15.10 -31.60 3.67
CA THR A 77 -15.88 -30.63 4.46
C THR A 77 -17.07 -31.25 5.19
N LYS A 78 -17.42 -32.51 4.88
CA LYS A 78 -18.47 -33.28 5.56
C LYS A 78 -17.94 -34.21 6.63
N GLU A 79 -16.64 -34.22 6.91
CA GLU A 79 -16.07 -35.04 7.97
C GLU A 79 -16.04 -34.28 9.31
N ALA A 80 -16.70 -34.85 10.33
CA ALA A 80 -16.63 -34.36 11.70
C ALA A 80 -15.37 -34.92 12.37
N VAL A 81 -14.51 -34.02 12.83
CA VAL A 81 -13.21 -34.33 13.44
C VAL A 81 -13.27 -34.04 14.93
N THR A 82 -12.69 -34.91 15.76
CA THR A 82 -12.58 -34.65 17.20
C THR A 82 -11.50 -33.59 17.49
N VAL A 83 -11.54 -32.96 18.68
CA VAL A 83 -10.51 -31.98 19.07
C VAL A 83 -9.11 -32.60 19.10
N GLU A 84 -9.00 -33.87 19.52
CA GLU A 84 -7.75 -34.60 19.55
C GLU A 84 -7.23 -34.92 18.14
N GLN A 85 -8.11 -35.36 17.24
CA GLN A 85 -7.76 -35.57 15.83
C GLN A 85 -7.37 -34.25 15.15
N ALA A 86 -8.09 -33.15 15.40
CA ALA A 86 -7.75 -31.84 14.86
C ALA A 86 -6.38 -31.33 15.38
N ALA A 87 -6.05 -31.60 16.64
CA ALA A 87 -4.74 -31.27 17.20
C ALA A 87 -3.61 -32.12 16.57
N LYS A 88 -3.87 -33.41 16.31
CA LYS A 88 -2.93 -34.30 15.59
C LYS A 88 -2.71 -33.85 14.15
N ASP A 89 -3.79 -33.55 13.40
CA ASP A 89 -3.71 -33.04 12.02
C ASP A 89 -2.94 -31.71 11.97
N TYR A 90 -3.14 -30.84 12.95
CA TYR A 90 -2.39 -29.59 13.08
C TYR A 90 -0.90 -29.82 13.37
N ALA A 91 -0.58 -30.76 14.26
CA ALA A 91 0.80 -31.11 14.57
C ALA A 91 1.52 -31.72 13.35
N ALA A 92 0.87 -32.65 12.66
CA ALA A 92 1.39 -33.28 11.46
C ALA A 92 1.63 -32.27 10.32
N THR A 93 0.65 -31.41 10.03
CA THR A 93 0.81 -30.35 9.01
C THR A 93 1.92 -29.37 9.37
N ARG A 94 2.08 -29.01 10.65
CA ARG A 94 3.20 -28.18 11.11
C ARG A 94 4.54 -28.86 10.90
N THR A 95 4.65 -30.15 11.20
CA THR A 95 5.88 -30.92 10.97
C THR A 95 6.20 -31.04 9.48
N ASP A 96 5.20 -31.23 8.61
CA ASP A 96 5.43 -31.31 7.17
C ASP A 96 5.76 -29.95 6.56
N LEU A 97 5.17 -28.85 7.08
CA LEU A 97 5.56 -27.49 6.71
C LEU A 97 7.01 -27.20 7.12
N LEU A 98 7.45 -27.68 8.28
CA LEU A 98 8.84 -27.56 8.73
C LEU A 98 9.78 -28.39 7.87
N LYS A 99 9.42 -29.64 7.54
CA LYS A 99 10.21 -30.47 6.59
C LYS A 99 10.25 -29.87 5.20
N PHE A 100 9.20 -29.20 4.75
CA PHE A 100 9.18 -28.48 3.48
C PHE A 100 10.06 -27.22 3.54
N ALA A 101 10.00 -26.46 4.63
CA ALA A 101 10.86 -25.29 4.82
C ALA A 101 12.35 -25.67 4.95
N ASP A 102 12.64 -26.77 5.66
CA ASP A 102 13.99 -27.32 5.84
C ASP A 102 14.47 -28.13 4.62
N GLY A 103 13.53 -28.64 3.82
CA GLY A 103 13.74 -29.47 2.63
C GLY A 103 13.61 -28.72 1.31
N LEU A 104 13.28 -27.42 1.35
CA LEU A 104 13.56 -26.46 0.29
C LEU A 104 15.07 -26.41 0.17
N ASP A 105 15.59 -27.35 -0.60
CA ASP A 105 17.00 -27.46 -0.88
C ASP A 105 17.39 -26.19 -1.62
N LEU A 106 17.99 -25.25 -0.90
CA LEU A 106 18.45 -23.97 -1.42
C LEU A 106 19.29 -24.19 -2.68
N ALA A 107 19.96 -25.35 -2.81
CA ALA A 107 20.65 -25.78 -4.02
C ALA A 107 19.72 -25.97 -5.23
N THR A 108 18.58 -26.64 -5.08
CA THR A 108 17.59 -26.80 -6.16
C THR A 108 16.91 -25.49 -6.55
N LEU A 109 16.69 -24.59 -5.59
CA LEU A 109 16.17 -23.25 -5.87
C LEU A 109 17.22 -22.44 -6.63
N THR A 110 18.50 -22.52 -6.27
CA THR A 110 19.59 -21.90 -7.05
C THR A 110 19.69 -22.51 -8.44
N ASP A 111 19.57 -23.83 -8.61
CA ASP A 111 19.60 -24.49 -9.91
C ASP A 111 18.44 -24.02 -10.81
N LYS A 112 17.24 -23.86 -10.25
CA LYS A 112 16.08 -23.31 -10.96
C LYS A 112 16.23 -21.85 -11.32
N VAL A 113 16.75 -21.03 -10.39
CA VAL A 113 17.03 -19.62 -10.66
C VAL A 113 18.09 -19.50 -11.75
N ASP A 114 19.11 -20.37 -11.75
CA ASP A 114 20.14 -20.42 -12.77
C ASP A 114 19.59 -20.94 -14.10
N GLU A 115 18.67 -21.91 -14.10
CA GLU A 115 17.97 -22.39 -15.29
C GLU A 115 17.09 -21.28 -15.91
N GLU A 116 16.33 -20.56 -15.10
CA GLU A 116 15.52 -19.41 -15.55
C GLU A 116 16.39 -18.24 -16.01
N ARG A 117 17.49 -17.95 -15.31
CA ARG A 117 18.50 -16.98 -15.77
C ARG A 117 19.08 -17.40 -17.11
N ALA A 118 19.40 -18.68 -17.29
CA ALA A 118 19.90 -19.20 -18.54
C ALA A 118 18.86 -19.08 -19.67
N LYS A 119 17.56 -19.33 -19.40
CA LYS A 119 16.46 -19.13 -20.36
C LYS A 119 16.33 -17.67 -20.79
N VAL A 120 16.40 -16.73 -19.85
CA VAL A 120 16.33 -15.27 -20.14
C VAL A 120 17.56 -14.82 -20.92
N ILE A 121 18.76 -15.26 -20.53
CA ILE A 121 20.02 -14.95 -21.22
C ILE A 121 20.02 -15.51 -22.65
N LYS A 122 19.39 -16.67 -22.89
CA LYS A 122 19.27 -17.29 -24.23
C LYS A 122 18.53 -16.40 -25.24
N GLY A 123 17.71 -15.45 -24.77
CA GLY A 123 16.93 -14.53 -25.61
C GLY A 123 17.67 -13.26 -26.04
N ASP A 124 18.68 -12.79 -25.29
CA ASP A 124 19.37 -11.54 -25.60
C ASP A 124 20.82 -11.50 -25.04
N PRO A 125 21.85 -11.63 -25.89
CA PRO A 125 23.25 -11.75 -25.47
C PRO A 125 23.80 -10.50 -24.75
N LYS A 126 23.15 -9.35 -24.89
CA LYS A 126 23.53 -8.13 -24.15
C LYS A 126 23.16 -8.18 -22.67
N ILE A 127 22.14 -8.98 -22.30
CA ILE A 127 21.72 -9.16 -20.91
C ILE A 127 22.77 -9.96 -20.13
N ALA A 128 23.45 -10.91 -20.76
CA ALA A 128 24.55 -11.67 -20.15
C ALA A 128 25.72 -10.76 -19.75
N GLU A 129 26.06 -9.78 -20.60
CA GLU A 129 27.14 -8.84 -20.37
C GLU A 129 26.79 -7.83 -19.25
N GLN A 130 25.52 -7.41 -19.16
CA GLN A 130 25.02 -6.58 -18.05
C GLN A 130 24.94 -7.31 -16.71
N LEU A 131 24.65 -8.62 -16.71
CA LEU A 131 24.55 -9.43 -15.49
C LEU A 131 25.90 -10.02 -15.05
N GLY A 132 26.98 -9.83 -15.82
CA GLY A 132 28.33 -10.27 -15.46
C GLY A 132 28.51 -11.79 -15.45
N VAL A 133 27.68 -12.54 -16.19
CA VAL A 133 27.74 -14.00 -16.26
C VAL A 133 28.54 -14.41 -17.51
N GLU A 134 29.73 -14.98 -17.32
CA GLU A 134 30.53 -15.54 -18.42
C GLU A 134 29.81 -16.77 -19.01
N MET A 135 29.24 -16.62 -20.21
CA MET A 135 28.58 -17.73 -20.90
C MET A 135 29.61 -18.75 -21.40
N SER A 136 29.64 -19.94 -20.78
CA SER A 136 30.26 -21.11 -21.39
C SER A 136 29.40 -21.61 -22.54
N ALA A 137 29.88 -21.45 -23.78
CA ALA A 137 29.11 -21.73 -24.98
C ALA A 137 28.85 -23.24 -25.18
N LYS A 138 27.57 -23.66 -25.10
CA LYS A 138 26.84 -24.49 -26.08
C LYS A 138 25.53 -25.04 -25.49
N GLU A 139 24.40 -24.72 -26.13
CA GLU A 139 23.45 -25.70 -26.69
C GLU A 139 22.17 -25.01 -27.20
N ASP A 140 21.86 -25.27 -28.48
CA ASP A 140 20.72 -24.74 -29.22
C ASP A 140 19.39 -25.37 -28.79
N ALA A 141 18.35 -24.57 -28.55
CA ALA A 141 16.96 -25.03 -28.56
C ALA A 141 15.97 -23.90 -28.86
N LYS A 142 14.98 -24.24 -29.70
CA LYS A 142 13.90 -23.41 -30.28
C LYS A 142 13.06 -22.65 -29.24
N ALA A 143 12.71 -21.41 -29.56
CA ALA A 143 11.80 -20.54 -28.79
C ALA A 143 10.32 -20.76 -29.18
N GLU A 144 9.46 -20.92 -28.17
CA GLU A 144 8.01 -20.81 -28.25
C GLU A 144 7.53 -19.42 -27.82
N THR A 145 6.38 -19.02 -28.36
CA THR A 145 5.90 -17.65 -28.50
C THR A 145 5.03 -17.23 -27.30
N ALA A 146 5.36 -16.12 -26.65
CA ALA A 146 4.59 -15.55 -25.54
C ALA A 146 3.36 -14.75 -26.02
N GLN A 147 2.24 -14.95 -25.34
CA GLN A 147 0.94 -14.33 -25.60
C GLN A 147 0.92 -12.83 -25.23
N ASN A 148 0.40 -12.03 -26.15
CA ASN A 148 0.12 -10.60 -25.99
C ASN A 148 -1.07 -10.40 -25.03
N VAL A 149 -0.83 -9.71 -23.92
CA VAL A 149 -1.90 -9.07 -23.13
C VAL A 149 -2.11 -7.66 -23.72
N PRO A 150 -3.36 -7.25 -24.07
CA PRO A 150 -3.60 -5.93 -24.62
C PRO A 150 -3.36 -4.85 -23.55
N GLY A 151 -2.45 -3.92 -23.88
CA GLY A 151 -1.98 -2.87 -23.00
C GLY A 151 -2.99 -1.74 -22.79
N ASN A 152 -2.99 -1.19 -21.59
CA ASN A 152 -3.71 0.02 -21.21
C ASN A 152 -2.85 1.23 -21.64
N ASP A 153 -3.25 1.91 -22.72
CA ASP A 153 -2.47 3.00 -23.35
C ASP A 153 -2.27 4.23 -22.44
N ASP A 154 -3.14 4.42 -21.44
CA ASP A 154 -3.07 5.55 -20.50
C ASP A 154 -1.74 5.63 -19.70
N ALA A 155 -1.06 4.48 -19.53
CA ALA A 155 0.21 4.44 -18.81
C ALA A 155 1.41 4.94 -19.65
N ALA A 156 1.31 4.97 -20.98
CA ALA A 156 2.41 5.43 -21.85
C ALA A 156 2.55 6.96 -21.82
N ASP A 157 1.43 7.68 -21.76
CA ASP A 157 1.40 9.15 -21.75
C ASP A 157 1.89 9.72 -20.41
N ALA A 158 1.62 9.02 -19.30
CA ALA A 158 2.13 9.41 -17.99
C ALA A 158 3.67 9.41 -17.94
N ILE A 159 4.34 8.47 -18.63
CA ILE A 159 5.80 8.32 -18.66
C ILE A 159 6.48 9.50 -19.37
N ASP A 160 5.82 10.09 -20.38
CA ASP A 160 6.36 11.26 -21.08
C ASP A 160 6.41 12.52 -20.21
N THR A 161 5.52 12.60 -19.23
CA THR A 161 5.43 13.75 -18.31
C THR A 161 6.33 13.63 -17.08
N MET A 162 7.01 12.50 -16.87
CA MET A 162 7.95 12.34 -15.76
C MET A 162 9.24 13.14 -16.01
N GLU A 163 9.35 14.30 -15.36
CA GLU A 163 10.56 15.12 -15.30
C GLU A 163 11.68 14.40 -14.52
N GLY A 164 12.90 14.48 -15.05
CA GLY A 164 14.11 13.97 -14.38
C GLY A 164 14.56 12.56 -14.80
N LEU A 165 13.78 11.85 -15.61
CA LEU A 165 14.26 10.63 -16.26
C LEU A 165 15.05 10.95 -17.53
N ASP A 166 16.14 10.22 -17.74
CA ASP A 166 16.91 10.27 -18.97
C ASP A 166 16.03 9.86 -20.17
N PRO A 167 16.21 10.48 -21.36
CA PRO A 167 15.41 10.17 -22.54
C PRO A 167 15.45 8.68 -22.94
N GLU A 168 16.55 7.97 -22.67
CA GLU A 168 16.65 6.54 -22.95
C GLU A 168 15.81 5.71 -21.97
N THR A 169 15.82 6.05 -20.68
CA THR A 169 14.99 5.37 -19.66
C THR A 169 13.50 5.58 -19.93
N ARG A 170 13.11 6.78 -20.37
CA ARG A 170 11.72 7.07 -20.76
C ARG A 170 11.28 6.20 -21.94
N LYS A 171 12.13 6.05 -22.96
CA LYS A 171 11.85 5.15 -24.09
C LYS A 171 11.77 3.69 -23.66
N ALA A 172 12.66 3.25 -22.77
CA ALA A 172 12.66 1.89 -22.24
C ALA A 172 11.37 1.59 -21.44
N LEU A 173 10.93 2.51 -20.57
CA LEU A 173 9.70 2.34 -19.77
C LEU A 173 8.42 2.32 -20.61
N LYS A 174 8.43 2.83 -21.85
CA LYS A 174 7.29 2.67 -22.76
C LYS A 174 7.12 1.24 -23.26
N ILE A 175 8.18 0.43 -23.23
CA ILE A 175 8.14 -0.96 -23.68
C ILE A 175 7.42 -1.79 -22.61
N PRO A 176 6.27 -2.44 -22.92
CA PRO A 176 5.51 -3.21 -21.95
C PRO A 176 6.34 -4.29 -21.25
N GLN A 177 7.24 -4.97 -21.98
CA GLN A 177 8.11 -5.99 -21.40
C GLN A 177 9.05 -5.42 -20.33
N VAL A 178 9.56 -4.20 -20.49
CA VAL A 178 10.44 -3.55 -19.51
C VAL A 178 9.66 -3.20 -18.25
N ARG A 179 8.42 -2.71 -18.38
CA ARG A 179 7.55 -2.46 -17.23
C ARG A 179 7.24 -3.73 -16.47
N GLN A 180 6.82 -4.77 -17.18
CA GLN A 180 6.51 -6.06 -16.56
C GLN A 180 7.74 -6.67 -15.87
N ALA A 181 8.93 -6.53 -16.47
CA ALA A 181 10.18 -6.96 -15.84
C ALA A 181 10.48 -6.16 -14.57
N LEU A 182 10.33 -4.83 -14.59
CA LEU A 182 10.53 -3.98 -13.42
C LEU A 182 9.50 -4.27 -12.32
N GLU A 183 8.21 -4.40 -12.66
CA GLU A 183 7.16 -4.79 -11.73
C GLU A 183 7.45 -6.15 -11.08
N GLY A 184 7.93 -7.11 -11.88
CA GLY A 184 8.38 -8.41 -11.38
C GLY A 184 9.53 -8.30 -10.39
N GLU A 185 10.54 -7.48 -10.69
CA GLU A 185 11.67 -7.25 -9.78
C GLU A 185 11.25 -6.51 -8.50
N PHE A 186 10.35 -5.53 -8.59
CA PHE A 186 9.78 -4.87 -7.40
C PHE A 186 8.97 -5.84 -6.53
N ALA A 187 8.14 -6.68 -7.14
CA ALA A 187 7.37 -7.70 -6.42
C ALA A 187 8.28 -8.70 -5.69
N LYS A 188 9.39 -9.13 -6.33
CA LYS A 188 10.41 -9.97 -5.69
C LYS A 188 11.08 -9.24 -4.51
N ALA A 189 11.47 -7.98 -4.69
CA ALA A 189 12.08 -7.19 -3.63
C ALA A 189 11.14 -7.02 -2.43
N GLU A 190 9.85 -6.77 -2.68
CA GLU A 190 8.83 -6.69 -1.64
C GLU A 190 8.63 -8.04 -0.94
N ALA A 191 8.57 -9.14 -1.69
CA ALA A 191 8.47 -10.49 -1.12
C ALA A 191 9.67 -10.83 -0.21
N VAL A 192 10.89 -10.41 -0.58
CA VAL A 192 12.09 -10.56 0.27
C VAL A 192 12.00 -9.70 1.53
N GLN A 193 11.49 -8.47 1.44
CA GLN A 193 11.31 -7.64 2.63
C GLN A 193 10.27 -8.22 3.59
N GLN A 194 9.14 -8.71 3.05
CA GLN A 194 8.10 -9.37 3.84
C GLN A 194 8.60 -10.68 4.46
N SER A 195 9.34 -11.50 3.70
CA SER A 195 9.91 -12.74 4.21
C SER A 195 10.96 -12.50 5.28
N TYR A 196 11.78 -11.46 5.16
CA TYR A 196 12.73 -11.04 6.19
C TYR A 196 12.01 -10.61 7.48
N ALA A 197 10.96 -9.80 7.38
CA ALA A 197 10.16 -9.39 8.54
C ALA A 197 9.50 -10.60 9.23
N ASN A 198 8.97 -11.54 8.44
CA ASN A 198 8.40 -12.79 8.96
C ASN A 198 9.47 -13.66 9.61
N ALA A 199 10.65 -13.79 9.00
CA ALA A 199 11.78 -14.54 9.54
C ALA A 199 12.25 -13.97 10.88
N LEU A 200 12.31 -12.64 11.03
CA LEU A 200 12.63 -12.00 12.31
C LEU A 200 11.57 -12.33 13.38
N ASN A 201 10.28 -12.29 13.03
CA ASN A 201 9.21 -12.64 13.97
C ASN A 201 9.28 -14.11 14.39
N VAL A 202 9.49 -15.02 13.45
CA VAL A 202 9.64 -16.47 13.70
C VAL A 202 10.88 -16.74 14.54
N ALA A 203 12.02 -16.12 14.22
CA ALA A 203 13.24 -16.23 15.01
C ALA A 203 13.03 -15.77 16.45
N ASN A 204 12.21 -14.73 16.68
CA ASN A 204 11.91 -14.22 18.01
C ASN A 204 11.08 -15.24 18.80
N GLN A 205 10.03 -15.79 18.18
CA GLN A 205 9.21 -16.84 18.78
C GLN A 205 10.03 -18.08 19.12
N TYR A 206 10.92 -18.53 18.22
CA TYR A 206 11.82 -19.65 18.50
C TYR A 206 12.81 -19.34 19.62
N ALA A 207 13.37 -18.13 19.67
CA ALA A 207 14.29 -17.74 20.72
C ALA A 207 13.60 -17.71 22.09
N MET A 208 12.35 -17.22 22.17
CA MET A 208 11.54 -17.25 23.38
C MET A 208 11.13 -18.68 23.77
N ALA A 209 10.73 -19.52 22.81
CA ALA A 209 10.39 -20.92 23.07
C ALA A 209 11.59 -21.70 23.59
N ASN A 210 12.77 -21.53 22.99
CA ASN A 210 14.02 -22.12 23.47
C ASN A 210 14.40 -21.62 24.88
N LEU A 211 14.09 -20.36 25.20
CA LEU A 211 14.32 -19.83 26.55
C LEU A 211 13.40 -20.50 27.57
N VAL A 212 12.11 -20.67 27.25
CA VAL A 212 11.15 -21.35 28.12
C VAL A 212 11.48 -22.85 28.29
N ASP A 213 11.90 -23.53 27.23
CA ASP A 213 12.26 -24.95 27.27
C ASP A 213 13.49 -25.21 28.15
N HIS A 214 14.51 -24.35 28.06
CA HIS A 214 15.72 -24.49 28.86
C HIS A 214 15.61 -23.90 30.28
N PHE A 215 14.71 -22.93 30.48
CA PHE A 215 14.52 -22.19 31.74
C PHE A 215 13.03 -22.03 32.06
N PRO A 216 12.32 -23.11 32.40
CA PRO A 216 10.89 -23.06 32.71
C PRO A 216 10.57 -22.15 33.89
N GLU A 217 11.52 -21.92 34.80
CA GLU A 217 11.41 -20.95 35.88
C GLU A 217 11.19 -19.51 35.41
N LEU A 218 11.65 -19.15 34.20
CA LEU A 218 11.48 -17.81 33.64
C LEU A 218 10.14 -17.62 32.91
N ALA A 219 9.46 -18.71 32.56
CA ALA A 219 8.26 -18.68 31.73
C ALA A 219 7.10 -17.88 32.36
N ASN A 220 7.01 -17.87 33.69
CA ASN A 220 5.96 -17.16 34.45
C ASN A 220 6.44 -15.83 35.04
N ILE A 221 7.68 -15.44 34.78
CA ILE A 221 8.27 -14.23 35.35
C ILE A 221 8.20 -13.11 34.29
N PRO A 222 7.67 -11.92 34.62
CA PRO A 222 7.72 -10.76 33.73
C PRO A 222 9.16 -10.43 33.33
N ALA A 223 9.37 -9.92 32.11
CA ALA A 223 10.71 -9.64 31.59
C ALA A 223 11.52 -8.69 32.49
N GLU A 224 10.86 -7.77 33.20
CA GLU A 224 11.49 -6.85 34.14
C GLU A 224 12.08 -7.55 35.38
N GLN A 225 11.63 -8.77 35.67
CA GLN A 225 12.08 -9.59 36.79
C GLN A 225 13.06 -10.71 36.36
N TRP A 226 13.47 -10.73 35.09
CA TRP A 226 14.44 -11.72 34.61
C TRP A 226 15.84 -11.49 35.19
N GLU A 227 16.30 -10.25 35.33
CA GLU A 227 17.61 -9.94 35.95
C GLU A 227 17.78 -10.55 37.35
N PRO A 228 16.85 -10.34 38.32
CA PRO A 228 16.99 -10.94 39.63
C PRO A 228 16.88 -12.47 39.60
N ALA A 229 16.05 -13.04 38.72
CA ALA A 229 15.96 -14.50 38.55
C ALA A 229 17.28 -15.10 38.01
N LEU A 230 17.93 -14.43 37.05
CA LEU A 230 19.24 -14.84 36.52
C LEU A 230 20.36 -14.71 37.55
N ASN A 231 20.29 -13.70 38.44
CA ASN A 231 21.24 -13.56 39.55
C ASN A 231 21.10 -14.66 40.60
N LEU A 232 19.90 -15.22 40.77
CA LEU A 232 19.71 -16.42 41.59
C LEU A 232 20.25 -17.66 40.88
N LEU A 233 19.98 -17.78 39.58
CA LEU A 233 20.47 -18.88 38.75
C LEU A 233 21.99 -18.95 38.70
N SER A 234 22.69 -17.80 38.65
CA SER A 234 24.16 -17.75 38.64
C SER A 234 24.79 -18.30 39.92
N GLN A 235 24.11 -18.19 41.06
CA GLN A 235 24.56 -18.72 42.35
C GLN A 235 24.28 -20.23 42.46
N GLN A 236 23.21 -20.72 41.84
CA GLN A 236 22.80 -22.12 41.92
C GLN A 236 23.48 -23.00 40.86
N ASP A 237 23.52 -22.55 39.61
CA ASP A 237 24.11 -23.27 38.47
C ASP A 237 24.77 -22.29 37.48
N PRO A 238 26.09 -22.05 37.61
CA PRO A 238 26.84 -21.16 36.72
C PRO A 238 26.83 -21.59 35.25
N GLN A 239 26.73 -22.88 34.94
CA GLN A 239 26.70 -23.36 33.56
C GLN A 239 25.35 -23.09 32.90
N ARG A 240 24.23 -23.27 33.62
CA ARG A 240 22.90 -22.84 33.15
C ARG A 240 22.85 -21.34 32.95
N PHE A 241 23.41 -20.55 33.87
CA PHE A 241 23.48 -19.10 33.72
C PHE A 241 24.21 -18.68 32.43
N ASN A 242 25.38 -19.26 32.13
CA ASN A 242 26.11 -18.95 30.91
C ASN A 242 25.30 -19.29 29.64
N ARG A 243 24.53 -20.39 29.64
CA ARG A 243 23.61 -20.74 28.55
C ARG A 243 22.47 -19.73 28.42
N ALA A 244 21.87 -19.32 29.53
CA ALA A 244 20.81 -18.30 29.55
C ALA A 244 21.30 -16.99 28.96
N MET A 245 22.49 -16.53 29.37
CA MET A 245 23.11 -15.32 28.84
C MET A 245 23.35 -15.38 27.34
N GLY A 246 23.77 -16.53 26.80
CA GLY A 246 23.94 -16.71 25.36
C GLY A 246 22.63 -16.69 24.56
N VAL A 247 21.52 -17.17 25.15
CA VAL A 247 20.18 -17.04 24.54
C VAL A 247 19.71 -15.58 24.60
N LEU A 248 19.84 -14.93 25.75
CA LEU A 248 19.44 -13.53 25.94
C LEU A 248 20.20 -12.58 25.02
N GLN A 249 21.50 -12.78 24.82
CA GLN A 249 22.29 -11.98 23.90
C GLN A 249 21.77 -12.10 22.45
N ARG A 250 21.36 -13.31 22.03
CA ARG A 250 20.75 -13.53 20.71
C ARG A 250 19.38 -12.88 20.58
N VAL A 251 18.54 -12.97 21.62
CA VAL A 251 17.24 -12.28 21.66
C VAL A 251 17.43 -10.76 21.58
N SER A 252 18.38 -10.20 22.34
CA SER A 252 18.70 -8.77 22.33
C SER A 252 19.19 -8.31 20.95
N GLN A 253 20.08 -9.07 20.31
CA GLN A 253 20.51 -8.79 18.94
C GLN A 253 19.32 -8.80 17.97
N LEU A 254 18.44 -9.80 18.06
CA LEU A 254 17.26 -9.90 17.20
C LEU A 254 16.29 -8.73 17.43
N GLN A 255 16.06 -8.35 18.69
CA GLN A 255 15.21 -7.22 19.04
C GLN A 255 15.78 -5.90 18.51
N SER A 256 17.10 -5.69 18.63
CA SER A 256 17.75 -4.52 18.06
C SER A 256 17.67 -4.49 16.52
N ALA A 257 17.83 -5.63 15.85
CA ALA A 257 17.68 -5.75 14.41
C ALA A 257 16.24 -5.45 13.96
N GLN A 258 15.23 -5.93 14.70
CA GLN A 258 13.83 -5.62 14.45
C GLN A 258 13.54 -4.13 14.63
N ALA A 259 14.06 -3.50 15.68
CA ALA A 259 13.89 -2.06 15.91
C ALA A 259 14.55 -1.23 14.80
N GLN A 260 15.75 -1.61 14.35
CA GLN A 260 16.44 -0.96 13.23
C GLN A 260 15.65 -1.10 11.92
N TRP A 261 15.14 -2.30 11.64
CA TRP A 261 14.32 -2.55 10.44
C TRP A 261 13.04 -1.70 10.45
N GLN A 262 12.34 -1.61 11.59
CA GLN A 262 11.16 -0.75 11.73
C GLN A 262 11.50 0.73 11.50
N GLN A 263 12.63 1.21 12.03
CA GLN A 263 13.09 2.59 11.80
C GLN A 263 13.41 2.85 10.33
N GLN A 264 14.08 1.92 9.65
CA GLN A 264 14.35 2.03 8.21
C GLN A 264 13.05 2.06 7.40
N GLN A 265 12.10 1.18 7.72
CA GLN A 265 10.80 1.15 7.05
C GLN A 265 10.04 2.47 7.24
N ALA A 266 10.04 3.02 8.46
CA ALA A 266 9.42 4.31 8.76
C ALA A 266 10.07 5.46 7.97
N GLN A 267 11.41 5.46 7.83
CA GLN A 267 12.12 6.46 7.03
C GLN A 267 11.76 6.35 5.55
N VAL A 268 11.72 5.14 4.99
CA VAL A 268 11.33 4.91 3.60
C VAL A 268 9.89 5.40 3.35
N GLN A 269 8.96 5.09 4.24
CA GLN A 269 7.57 5.57 4.14
C GLN A 269 7.49 7.09 4.23
N GLN A 270 8.25 7.74 5.11
CA GLN A 270 8.30 9.20 5.20
C GLN A 270 8.86 9.84 3.92
N GLN A 271 9.91 9.27 3.33
CA GLN A 271 10.46 9.75 2.06
C GLN A 271 9.47 9.58 0.91
N GLN A 272 8.79 8.43 0.83
CA GLN A 272 7.74 8.19 -0.15
C GLN A 272 6.59 9.19 0.02
N PHE A 273 6.14 9.42 1.25
CA PHE A 273 5.11 10.39 1.56
C PHE A 273 5.50 11.81 1.14
N GLN A 274 6.73 12.25 1.47
CA GLN A 274 7.23 13.57 1.05
C GLN A 274 7.31 13.70 -0.47
N THR A 275 7.77 12.65 -1.16
CA THR A 275 7.87 12.63 -2.62
C THR A 275 6.50 12.72 -3.28
N MET A 276 5.54 11.91 -2.82
CA MET A 276 4.15 11.97 -3.30
C MET A 276 3.51 13.32 -3.01
N ARG A 277 3.75 13.89 -1.83
CA ARG A 277 3.25 15.22 -1.45
C ARG A 277 3.76 16.31 -2.40
N GLN A 278 5.05 16.27 -2.76
CA GLN A 278 5.63 17.19 -3.73
C GLN A 278 5.02 17.01 -5.12
N GLN A 279 4.84 15.77 -5.58
CA GLN A 279 4.20 15.47 -6.87
C GLN A 279 2.76 16.01 -6.91
N TYR A 280 1.99 15.76 -5.84
CA TYR A 280 0.62 16.24 -5.72
C TYR A 280 0.55 17.76 -5.62
N SER A 281 1.48 18.40 -4.91
CA SER A 281 1.59 19.87 -4.88
C SER A 281 1.81 20.44 -6.27
N ARG A 282 2.72 19.86 -7.07
CA ARG A 282 2.97 20.30 -8.45
C ARG A 282 1.76 20.10 -9.36
N ALA A 283 1.11 18.94 -9.25
CA ALA A 283 -0.10 18.64 -10.02
C ALA A 283 -1.27 19.56 -9.63
N SER A 284 -1.41 19.88 -8.35
CA SER A 284 -2.39 20.82 -7.83
C SER A 284 -2.13 22.23 -8.35
N ASP A 285 -0.87 22.68 -8.32
CA ASP A 285 -0.48 23.98 -8.88
C ASP A 285 -0.80 24.10 -10.36
N ALA A 286 -0.59 23.03 -11.14
CA ALA A 286 -0.99 22.97 -12.55
C ALA A 286 -2.52 23.01 -12.72
N ALA A 287 -3.27 22.30 -11.87
CA ALA A 287 -4.73 22.21 -11.95
C ALA A 287 -5.45 23.51 -11.55
N LEU A 288 -4.89 24.26 -10.60
CA LEU A 288 -5.44 25.55 -10.15
C LEU A 288 -5.20 26.69 -11.15
N GLY A 289 -4.31 26.48 -12.12
CA GLY A 289 -3.94 27.47 -13.12
C GLY A 289 -3.01 28.56 -12.57
N PRO A 290 -2.76 29.64 -13.33
CA PRO A 290 -1.84 30.71 -12.94
C PRO A 290 -2.47 31.59 -11.85
N MET A 291 -2.43 31.11 -10.60
CA MET A 291 -2.73 31.90 -9.40
C MET A 291 -1.43 32.42 -8.79
N THR A 292 -1.45 33.66 -8.33
CA THR A 292 -0.35 34.25 -7.55
C THR A 292 -0.24 33.58 -6.18
N MET A 293 0.95 33.61 -5.58
CA MET A 293 1.15 33.09 -4.21
C MET A 293 0.23 33.78 -3.19
N ALA A 294 -0.08 35.06 -3.40
CA ALA A 294 -0.99 35.81 -2.54
C ALA A 294 -2.43 35.28 -2.63
N GLU A 295 -2.94 35.01 -3.84
CA GLU A 295 -4.28 34.44 -4.03
C GLU A 295 -4.39 33.03 -3.44
N LYS A 296 -3.32 32.22 -3.56
CA LYS A 296 -3.27 30.90 -2.92
C LYS A 296 -3.30 30.99 -1.39
N ALA A 297 -2.56 31.93 -0.81
CA ALA A 297 -2.55 32.13 0.64
C ALA A 297 -3.93 32.59 1.15
N GLU A 298 -4.58 33.51 0.45
CA GLU A 298 -5.93 33.98 0.78
C GLU A 298 -6.96 32.85 0.67
N MET A 299 -6.84 32.00 -0.36
CA MET A 299 -7.67 30.81 -0.51
C MET A 299 -7.47 29.82 0.65
N VAL A 300 -6.24 29.59 1.09
CA VAL A 300 -5.97 28.72 2.25
C VAL A 300 -6.57 29.30 3.53
N GLU A 301 -6.47 30.62 3.74
CA GLU A 301 -7.07 31.28 4.89
C GLU A 301 -8.61 31.18 4.87
N ASP A 302 -9.22 31.40 3.71
CA ASP A 302 -10.66 31.19 3.52
C ASP A 302 -11.08 29.74 3.76
N LEU A 303 -10.28 28.76 3.29
CA LEU A 303 -10.52 27.34 3.52
C LEU A 303 -10.51 27.03 5.02
N VAL A 304 -9.49 27.52 5.74
CA VAL A 304 -9.36 27.33 7.17
C VAL A 304 -10.56 27.96 7.90
N SER A 305 -10.99 29.15 7.49
CA SER A 305 -12.18 29.80 8.06
C SER A 305 -13.45 28.99 7.80
N TYR A 306 -13.59 28.44 6.59
CA TYR A 306 -14.75 27.64 6.19
C TYR A 306 -14.82 26.33 6.98
N VAL A 307 -13.69 25.63 7.09
CA VAL A 307 -13.59 24.38 7.84
C VAL A 307 -13.79 24.61 9.36
N ALA A 308 -13.39 25.79 9.87
CA ALA A 308 -13.65 26.17 11.26
C ALA A 308 -15.15 26.31 11.59
N GLU A 309 -15.99 26.71 10.62
CA GLU A 309 -17.44 26.75 10.80
C GLU A 309 -18.05 25.35 11.01
N TYR A 310 -17.36 24.30 10.55
CA TYR A 310 -17.73 22.90 10.77
C TYR A 310 -17.07 22.28 12.01
N GLY A 311 -16.38 23.07 12.82
CA GLY A 311 -15.83 22.64 14.11
C GLY A 311 -14.41 22.06 14.05
N LEU A 312 -13.72 22.10 12.91
CA LEU A 312 -12.29 21.75 12.86
C LEU A 312 -11.45 22.96 13.25
N SER A 313 -10.54 22.81 14.23
CA SER A 313 -9.62 23.89 14.56
C SER A 313 -8.55 24.08 13.47
N ARG A 314 -7.98 25.28 13.37
CA ARG A 314 -6.85 25.56 12.46
C ARG A 314 -5.66 24.62 12.69
N GLU A 315 -5.38 24.28 13.95
CA GLU A 315 -4.28 23.39 14.33
C GLU A 315 -4.56 21.94 13.93
N GLN A 316 -5.81 21.49 14.09
CA GLN A 316 -6.24 20.17 13.62
C GLN A 316 -6.15 20.09 12.09
N PHE A 317 -6.64 21.10 11.38
CA PHE A 317 -6.53 21.16 9.93
C PHE A 317 -5.08 21.18 9.45
N ALA A 318 -4.20 21.94 10.11
CA ALA A 318 -2.77 21.95 9.77
C ALA A 318 -2.11 20.58 9.99
N ARG A 319 -2.42 19.90 11.11
CA ARG A 319 -1.92 18.55 11.41
C ARG A 319 -2.43 17.51 10.41
N GLU A 320 -3.72 17.58 10.05
CA GLU A 320 -4.28 16.73 9.01
C GLU A 320 -3.67 17.04 7.65
N ALA A 321 -3.46 18.31 7.32
CA ALA A 321 -2.76 18.67 6.11
C ALA A 321 -1.31 18.16 6.11
N GLU A 322 -0.66 17.95 7.24
CA GLU A 322 0.68 17.35 7.29
C GLU A 322 0.70 15.83 7.14
N THR A 323 -0.32 15.15 7.66
CA THR A 323 -0.35 13.69 7.77
C THR A 323 -1.22 13.01 6.71
N ASN A 324 -2.22 13.70 6.19
CA ASN A 324 -3.18 13.16 5.24
C ASN A 324 -2.84 13.56 3.81
N LEU A 325 -2.44 12.57 3.01
CA LEU A 325 -2.10 12.75 1.60
C LEU A 325 -3.31 13.19 0.75
N ALA A 326 -4.52 12.82 1.15
CA ALA A 326 -5.74 13.17 0.40
C ALA A 326 -5.97 14.69 0.32
N LEU A 327 -5.55 15.43 1.35
CA LEU A 327 -5.65 16.90 1.35
C LEU A 327 -4.69 17.55 0.33
N HIS A 328 -3.59 16.88 -0.04
CA HIS A 328 -2.70 17.36 -1.10
C HIS A 328 -3.16 16.97 -2.49
N HIS A 329 -4.09 16.00 -2.59
CA HIS A 329 -4.52 15.49 -3.87
C HIS A 329 -5.11 16.60 -4.76
N PRO A 330 -4.73 16.69 -6.04
CA PRO A 330 -5.13 17.79 -6.93
C PRO A 330 -6.66 17.93 -7.07
N ALA A 331 -7.39 16.82 -7.07
CA ALA A 331 -8.85 16.84 -7.12
C ALA A 331 -9.47 17.52 -5.88
N PHE A 332 -8.91 17.26 -4.69
CA PHE A 332 -9.36 17.88 -3.45
C PHE A 332 -9.05 19.37 -3.45
N GLN A 333 -7.83 19.74 -3.85
CA GLN A 333 -7.40 21.15 -3.94
C GLN A 333 -8.26 21.96 -4.91
N ARG A 334 -8.61 21.38 -6.06
CA ARG A 334 -9.55 21.99 -7.02
C ARG A 334 -10.94 22.14 -6.43
N LEU A 335 -11.46 21.10 -5.77
CA LEU A 335 -12.77 21.14 -5.11
C LEU A 335 -12.81 22.22 -4.01
N ALA A 336 -11.76 22.33 -3.20
CA ALA A 336 -11.62 23.36 -2.18
C ALA A 336 -11.61 24.76 -2.80
N ALA A 337 -10.84 24.95 -3.87
CA ALA A 337 -10.79 26.23 -4.60
C ALA A 337 -12.16 26.61 -5.18
N ASP A 338 -12.88 25.66 -5.78
CA ASP A 338 -14.21 25.89 -6.36
C ASP A 338 -15.25 26.20 -5.26
N ALA A 339 -15.18 25.51 -4.12
CA ALA A 339 -16.04 25.78 -2.96
C ALA A 339 -15.82 27.20 -2.41
N ILE A 340 -14.57 27.66 -2.30
CA ILE A 340 -14.24 29.01 -1.83
C ILE A 340 -14.69 30.06 -2.84
N LYS A 341 -14.43 29.85 -4.13
CA LYS A 341 -14.93 30.72 -5.20
C LYS A 341 -16.45 30.84 -5.14
N TYR A 342 -17.16 29.72 -4.99
CA TYR A 342 -18.61 29.72 -4.84
C TYR A 342 -19.06 30.53 -3.63
N ARG A 343 -18.43 30.33 -2.46
CA ARG A 343 -18.70 31.10 -1.25
C ARG A 343 -18.48 32.61 -1.45
N ARG A 344 -17.36 33.00 -2.07
CA ARG A 344 -17.07 34.40 -2.40
C ARG A 344 -18.11 35.00 -3.34
N MET A 345 -18.56 34.26 -4.34
CA MET A 345 -19.63 34.71 -5.25
C MET A 345 -20.97 34.88 -4.52
N VAL A 346 -21.30 33.99 -3.59
CA VAL A 346 -22.54 34.09 -2.78
C VAL A 346 -22.47 35.25 -1.77
N ALA A 347 -21.31 35.49 -1.18
CA ALA A 347 -21.08 36.57 -0.23
C ALA A 347 -20.92 37.95 -0.92
N ALA A 348 -20.58 37.99 -2.21
CA ALA A 348 -20.44 39.23 -2.95
C ALA A 348 -21.76 40.01 -2.97
N PRO A 349 -21.74 41.32 -2.68
CA PRO A 349 -22.96 42.13 -2.70
C PRO A 349 -23.56 42.10 -4.11
N LYS A 350 -24.83 41.70 -4.22
CA LYS A 350 -25.56 41.64 -5.50
C LYS A 350 -25.39 42.99 -6.21
N ALA A 351 -24.80 42.96 -7.40
CA ALA A 351 -24.54 44.17 -8.18
C ALA A 351 -25.83 44.97 -8.32
N VAL A 352 -25.81 46.22 -7.83
CA VAL A 352 -26.91 47.17 -8.02
C VAL A 352 -27.15 47.27 -9.53
N PRO A 353 -28.37 46.98 -10.04
CA PRO A 353 -28.62 46.93 -11.46
C PRO A 353 -28.20 48.25 -12.10
N GLN A 354 -27.24 48.16 -13.02
CA GLN A 354 -26.79 49.31 -13.79
C GLN A 354 -28.01 49.83 -14.54
N ALA A 355 -28.48 51.03 -14.18
CA ALA A 355 -29.67 51.62 -14.78
C ALA A 355 -29.50 51.59 -16.30
N LEU A 356 -30.35 50.78 -16.97
CA LEU A 356 -30.31 50.63 -18.42
C LEU A 356 -30.34 52.03 -19.05
N PRO A 357 -29.45 52.35 -20.01
CA PRO A 357 -29.49 53.63 -20.69
C PRO A 357 -30.89 53.81 -21.27
N PRO A 358 -31.54 54.97 -21.05
CA PRO A 358 -32.92 55.16 -21.44
C PRO A 358 -33.07 54.90 -22.94
N VAL A 359 -33.95 53.96 -23.30
CA VAL A 359 -34.28 53.65 -24.69
C VAL A 359 -34.83 54.93 -25.32
N GLN A 360 -34.03 55.57 -26.18
CA GLN A 360 -34.46 56.72 -26.95
C GLN A 360 -35.53 56.25 -27.93
N ARG A 361 -36.78 56.67 -27.70
CA ARG A 361 -37.85 56.48 -28.67
C ARG A 361 -37.56 57.38 -29.88
N PRO A 362 -37.56 56.84 -31.11
CA PRO A 362 -37.49 57.66 -32.31
C PRO A 362 -38.65 58.68 -32.30
N GLY A 363 -38.34 59.98 -32.40
CA GLY A 363 -39.36 61.02 -32.60
C GLY A 363 -39.60 62.01 -31.46
N VAL A 364 -38.83 62.00 -30.36
CA VAL A 364 -38.90 63.07 -29.35
C VAL A 364 -37.73 64.04 -29.56
N SER A 365 -38.03 65.24 -30.04
CA SER A 365 -37.10 66.35 -30.20
C SER A 365 -36.42 66.66 -28.86
N GLN A 366 -35.10 66.44 -28.80
CA GLN A 366 -34.30 66.84 -27.63
C GLN A 366 -34.29 68.37 -27.50
N PRO A 367 -34.49 68.93 -26.30
CA PRO A 367 -34.13 70.32 -26.04
C PRO A 367 -32.59 70.44 -26.08
N ASN A 368 -32.09 71.45 -26.80
CA ASN A 368 -30.68 71.78 -26.98
C ASN A 368 -29.88 71.66 -25.66
N ARG A 369 -29.09 70.59 -25.52
CA ARG A 369 -28.08 70.42 -24.47
C ARG A 369 -26.77 71.03 -24.93
N SER A 370 -26.59 72.33 -24.78
CA SER A 370 -25.28 72.97 -24.98
C SER A 370 -24.67 73.56 -23.70
N THR A 371 -25.41 73.65 -22.59
CA THR A 371 -24.93 74.33 -21.37
C THR A 371 -24.69 73.42 -20.15
N THR A 372 -25.28 72.21 -20.09
CA THR A 372 -25.06 71.27 -18.96
C THR A 372 -23.80 70.42 -19.11
N ASP A 373 -23.17 70.44 -20.28
CA ASP A 373 -22.09 69.52 -20.63
C ASP A 373 -20.70 69.98 -20.12
N HIS A 374 -20.55 71.28 -19.84
CA HIS A 374 -19.31 71.83 -19.29
C HIS A 374 -19.17 71.59 -17.79
N SER A 375 -20.26 71.61 -17.02
CA SER A 375 -20.21 71.43 -15.56
C SER A 375 -19.84 69.99 -15.16
N SER A 376 -20.38 68.99 -15.86
CA SER A 376 -20.05 67.57 -15.63
C SER A 376 -18.59 67.26 -16.02
N LYS A 377 -18.11 67.82 -17.14
CA LYS A 377 -16.71 67.71 -17.57
C LYS A 377 -15.74 68.37 -16.59
N ILE A 378 -16.10 69.53 -16.02
CA ILE A 378 -15.30 70.19 -14.99
C ILE A 378 -15.22 69.32 -13.73
N GLN A 379 -16.33 68.71 -13.27
CA GLN A 379 -16.31 67.84 -12.09
C GLN A 379 -15.45 66.57 -12.31
N ALA A 380 -15.50 65.97 -13.50
CA ALA A 380 -14.66 64.81 -13.83
C ALA A 380 -13.17 65.17 -13.83
N LEU A 381 -12.80 66.31 -14.42
CA LEU A 381 -11.41 66.79 -14.42
C LEU A 381 -10.93 67.19 -13.02
N GLN A 382 -11.80 67.72 -12.15
CA GLN A 382 -11.47 67.99 -10.75
C GLN A 382 -11.13 66.72 -9.97
N LYS A 383 -11.87 65.62 -10.19
CA LYS A 383 -11.53 64.32 -9.58
C LYS A 383 -10.19 63.78 -10.08
N GLN A 384 -9.90 63.92 -11.38
CA GLN A 384 -8.61 63.51 -11.96
C GLN A 384 -7.44 64.39 -11.49
N LEU A 385 -7.69 65.67 -11.21
CA LEU A 385 -6.69 66.57 -10.63
C LEU A 385 -6.30 66.15 -9.22
N ALA A 386 -7.26 65.69 -8.40
CA ALA A 386 -7.00 65.25 -7.02
C ALA A 386 -6.00 64.06 -6.94
N SER A 387 -5.92 63.23 -7.98
CA SER A 387 -5.00 62.09 -8.03
C SER A 387 -3.77 62.31 -8.92
N ALA A 388 -3.67 63.43 -9.66
CA ALA A 388 -2.57 63.71 -10.57
C ALA A 388 -1.43 64.49 -9.89
N LYS A 389 -0.18 64.20 -10.27
CA LYS A 389 1.04 64.92 -9.81
C LYS A 389 1.87 65.41 -11.00
N GLY A 390 2.64 66.48 -10.81
CA GLY A 390 3.56 67.04 -11.81
C GLY A 390 2.88 67.63 -13.05
N ASP A 391 3.49 67.49 -14.23
CA ASP A 391 3.04 68.09 -15.49
C ASP A 391 1.61 67.70 -15.90
N LYS A 392 1.16 66.50 -15.49
CA LYS A 392 -0.21 66.04 -15.75
C LYS A 392 -1.24 66.89 -15.01
N ALA A 393 -0.94 67.30 -13.78
CA ALA A 393 -1.81 68.17 -13.00
C ALA A 393 -1.90 69.57 -13.64
N ALA A 394 -0.78 70.10 -14.16
CA ALA A 394 -0.74 71.39 -14.85
C ALA A 394 -1.62 71.40 -16.12
N ARG A 395 -1.58 70.32 -16.92
CA ARG A 395 -2.45 70.19 -18.12
C ARG A 395 -3.93 70.11 -17.76
N ILE A 396 -4.29 69.30 -16.77
CA ILE A 396 -5.69 69.15 -16.32
C ILE A 396 -6.22 70.48 -15.77
N ALA A 397 -5.42 71.21 -14.99
CA ALA A 397 -5.77 72.55 -14.53
C ALA A 397 -5.99 73.54 -15.69
N GLY A 398 -5.16 73.46 -16.75
CA GLY A 398 -5.32 74.24 -17.97
C GLY A 398 -6.63 73.96 -18.70
N GLN A 399 -7.03 72.69 -18.81
CA GLN A 399 -8.29 72.27 -19.42
C GLN A 399 -9.52 72.70 -18.61
N ILE A 400 -9.45 72.62 -17.28
CA ILE A 400 -10.52 73.16 -16.42
C ILE A 400 -10.66 74.67 -16.64
N LYS A 401 -9.54 75.40 -16.76
CA LYS A 401 -9.55 76.85 -16.97
C LYS A 401 -10.08 77.26 -18.34
N SER A 402 -9.79 76.50 -19.40
CA SER A 402 -10.35 76.78 -20.73
C SER A 402 -11.85 76.49 -20.79
N LEU A 403 -12.30 75.38 -20.20
CA LEU A 403 -13.71 75.03 -20.12
C LEU A 403 -14.51 76.07 -19.31
N LYS A 404 -13.96 76.57 -18.20
CA LYS A 404 -14.57 77.67 -17.43
C LYS A 404 -14.64 79.01 -18.16
N ARG A 405 -13.81 79.23 -19.18
CA ARG A 405 -13.86 80.45 -20.01
C ARG A 405 -14.84 80.30 -21.18
N ALA A 406 -15.14 79.07 -21.59
CA ALA A 406 -16.04 78.76 -22.69
C ALA A 406 -17.51 78.62 -22.24
N SER A 407 -17.73 78.34 -20.94
CA SER A 407 -19.01 78.51 -20.25
C SER A 407 -19.24 79.96 -19.86
#